data_AF-A0A8C1L5X6-F1
#
_entry.id   AF-A0A8C1L5X6-F1
#
_cell.length_a   1.000
_cell.length_b   1.000
_cell.length_c   1.000
_cell.angle_alpha   90.00
_cell.angle_beta   90.00
_cell.angle_gamma   90.00
#
_symmetry.space_group_name_H-M   'P 1'
#
loop_
_entity.id
_entity.type
_entity.pdbx_description
1 polymer ?
#
loop_
_entity_poly.entity_id
_entity_poly.type
_entity_poly.pdbx_seq_one_letter_code
_entity_poly.pdbx_strand_id
1 'polypeptide(L)'
;MSIFNLSNAIMGSGILGLAYAMANTGIILFVILLILIALLSAYSIHLLLKTAGVVGIRAYEQLGYRAFGPPGKILAACIITLHNIGGKIKHFTTAFTIPIMAFAFVCHPEVLPIYTELKTPNKTRMQNVANISILAMFVMYLLTAIFGYLTFYGNVKSELLEMYSKKDTLMLCVRLAVLIAVTLTVPVVLFPIRRAVLQLLFPDKPFHWVRHISIAVCLLFLVNLLVIFVPNIRDIFGFIGATSAPSLIFILPGIFYICIVPEEQEPLKSRPKIQALVFVTLGFIFMIMSITFIMIEWVTGKKTSGGH
;
A
#
# COMPACT_ATOMS: atom_id res chain seq x y z
N MET A 1 -13.89 11.68 10.96
CA MET A 1 -12.46 12.04 10.72
C MET A 1 -11.62 10.79 10.46
N SER A 2 -11.54 9.81 11.37
CA SER A 2 -10.65 8.64 11.21
C SER A 2 -10.95 7.75 10.00
N ILE A 3 -12.23 7.54 9.64
CA ILE A 3 -12.62 6.83 8.40
C ILE A 3 -12.07 7.59 7.19
N PHE A 4 -12.28 8.91 7.13
CA PHE A 4 -11.80 9.74 6.03
C PHE A 4 -10.26 9.75 5.93
N ASN A 5 -9.55 9.81 7.06
CA ASN A 5 -8.09 9.74 7.08
C ASN A 5 -7.59 8.39 6.53
N LEU A 6 -8.21 7.28 6.93
CA LEU A 6 -7.84 5.95 6.45
C LEU A 6 -8.22 5.75 4.97
N SER A 7 -9.41 6.21 4.55
CA SER A 7 -9.81 6.22 3.15
C SER A 7 -8.85 7.05 2.29
N ASN A 8 -8.41 8.23 2.75
CA ASN A 8 -7.44 9.05 2.02
C ASN A 8 -6.06 8.39 1.89
N ALA A 9 -5.65 7.62 2.90
CA ALA A 9 -4.42 6.83 2.81
C ALA A 9 -4.52 5.71 1.77
N ILE A 10 -5.71 5.09 1.64
CA ILE A 10 -5.97 4.03 0.66
C ILE A 10 -6.12 4.62 -0.75
N MET A 11 -6.89 5.69 -0.91
CA MET A 11 -7.35 6.31 -2.19
C MET A 11 -6.25 7.00 -3.01
N GLY A 12 -4.98 6.71 -2.77
CA GLY A 12 -3.84 7.32 -3.48
C GLY A 12 -3.82 7.05 -5.00
N SER A 13 -2.64 7.12 -5.60
CA SER A 13 -2.45 6.97 -7.06
C SER A 13 -2.99 5.65 -7.65
N GLY A 14 -3.20 4.62 -6.82
CA GLY A 14 -3.68 3.31 -7.23
C GLY A 14 -5.02 3.34 -7.97
N ILE A 15 -5.89 4.32 -7.69
CA ILE A 15 -7.22 4.43 -8.31
C ILE A 15 -7.16 4.62 -9.84
N LEU A 16 -6.13 5.32 -10.34
CA LEU A 16 -6.01 5.67 -11.76
C LEU A 16 -5.57 4.48 -12.63
N GLY A 17 -4.96 3.45 -12.03
CA GLY A 17 -4.53 2.23 -12.71
C GLY A 17 -5.59 1.12 -12.75
N LEU A 18 -6.72 1.27 -12.04
CA LEU A 18 -7.71 0.20 -11.91
C LEU A 18 -8.55 -0.03 -13.16
N ALA A 19 -8.86 1.03 -13.92
CA ALA A 19 -9.53 0.87 -15.21
C ALA A 19 -8.66 0.10 -16.20
N TYR A 20 -7.34 0.39 -16.19
CA TYR A 20 -6.36 -0.33 -16.99
C TYR A 20 -6.24 -1.80 -16.54
N ALA A 21 -6.19 -2.06 -15.23
CA ALA A 21 -6.22 -3.41 -14.68
C ALA A 21 -7.46 -4.19 -15.18
N MET A 22 -8.66 -3.59 -15.08
CA MET A 22 -9.90 -4.19 -15.55
C MET A 22 -9.88 -4.49 -17.06
N ALA A 23 -9.30 -3.59 -17.87
CA ALA A 23 -9.17 -3.79 -19.31
C ALA A 23 -8.31 -5.01 -19.66
N ASN A 24 -7.26 -5.28 -18.88
CA ASN A 24 -6.32 -6.36 -19.14
C ASN A 24 -6.72 -7.71 -18.54
N THR A 25 -7.42 -7.73 -17.40
CA THR A 25 -7.89 -8.98 -16.78
C THR A 25 -9.30 -9.38 -17.21
N GLY A 26 -10.06 -8.45 -17.77
CA GLY A 26 -11.51 -8.59 -17.96
C GLY A 26 -12.29 -8.32 -16.67
N ILE A 27 -13.58 -7.99 -16.84
CA ILE A 27 -14.47 -7.53 -15.75
C ILE A 27 -14.64 -8.59 -14.66
N ILE A 28 -14.96 -9.84 -15.04
CA ILE A 28 -15.29 -10.91 -14.08
C ILE A 28 -14.08 -11.20 -13.18
N LEU A 29 -12.91 -11.44 -13.78
CA LEU A 29 -11.69 -11.73 -13.04
C LEU A 29 -11.26 -10.53 -12.18
N PHE A 30 -11.37 -9.31 -12.71
CA PHE A 30 -11.09 -8.08 -11.94
C PHE A 30 -11.94 -8.00 -10.67
N VAL A 31 -13.26 -8.18 -10.79
CA VAL A 31 -14.18 -8.10 -9.63
C VAL A 31 -13.85 -9.18 -8.60
N ILE A 32 -13.59 -10.42 -9.03
CA ILE A 32 -13.22 -11.51 -8.11
C ILE A 32 -11.91 -11.17 -7.37
N LEU A 33 -10.89 -10.69 -8.09
CA LEU A 33 -9.60 -10.33 -7.49
C LEU A 33 -9.73 -9.14 -6.55
N LEU A 34 -10.53 -8.13 -6.89
CA LEU A 34 -10.79 -6.95 -6.05
C LEU A 34 -11.48 -7.34 -4.73
N ILE A 35 -12.49 -8.21 -4.80
CA ILE A 35 -13.18 -8.76 -3.61
C ILE A 35 -12.19 -9.55 -2.75
N LEU A 36 -11.42 -10.44 -3.37
CA LEU A 36 -10.46 -11.28 -2.67
C LEU A 36 -9.43 -10.43 -1.91
N ILE A 37 -8.82 -9.44 -2.57
CA ILE A 37 -7.82 -8.56 -1.94
C ILE A 37 -8.44 -7.70 -0.84
N ALA A 38 -9.66 -7.20 -1.01
CA ALA A 38 -10.36 -6.43 0.03
C ALA A 38 -10.61 -7.28 1.29
N LEU A 39 -11.07 -8.53 1.13
CA LEU A 39 -11.29 -9.46 2.24
C LEU A 39 -9.97 -9.84 2.94
N LEU A 40 -8.93 -10.12 2.17
CA LEU A 40 -7.61 -10.45 2.71
C LEU A 40 -6.99 -9.26 3.45
N SER A 41 -7.16 -8.03 2.96
CA SER A 41 -6.73 -6.81 3.65
C SER A 41 -7.49 -6.60 4.96
N ALA A 42 -8.81 -6.82 4.98
CA ALA A 42 -9.59 -6.71 6.23
C ALA A 42 -9.12 -7.73 7.29
N TYR A 43 -8.82 -8.96 6.88
CA TYR A 43 -8.25 -9.99 7.76
C TYR A 43 -6.85 -9.63 8.25
N SER A 44 -6.00 -9.08 7.39
CA SER A 44 -4.67 -8.60 7.76
C SER A 44 -4.70 -7.51 8.84
N ILE A 45 -5.61 -6.54 8.69
CA ILE A 45 -5.83 -5.51 9.70
C ILE A 45 -6.27 -6.12 11.04
N HIS A 46 -7.12 -7.15 11.01
CA HIS A 46 -7.51 -7.87 12.22
C HIS A 46 -6.31 -8.49 12.94
N LEU A 47 -5.40 -9.15 12.21
CA LEU A 47 -4.16 -9.70 12.78
C LEU A 47 -3.26 -8.61 13.39
N LEU A 48 -3.13 -7.47 12.70
CA LEU A 48 -2.35 -6.32 13.19
C LEU A 48 -2.93 -5.69 14.44
N LEU A 49 -4.25 -5.47 14.50
CA LEU A 49 -4.90 -4.89 15.67
C LEU A 49 -4.85 -5.84 16.86
N LYS A 50 -4.94 -7.15 16.62
CA LYS A 50 -4.80 -8.16 17.67
C LYS A 50 -3.39 -8.17 18.24
N THR A 51 -2.35 -8.23 17.39
CA THR A 51 -0.94 -8.19 17.81
C THR A 51 -0.59 -6.89 18.53
N ALA A 52 -0.86 -5.74 17.92
CA ALA A 52 -0.67 -4.43 18.52
C ALA A 52 -1.31 -4.32 19.90
N GLY A 53 -2.50 -4.89 20.04
CA GLY A 53 -3.24 -4.89 21.28
C GLY A 53 -2.78 -5.89 22.34
N VAL A 54 -1.93 -6.87 22.02
CA VAL A 54 -1.31 -7.78 22.99
C VAL A 54 -0.08 -7.11 23.62
N VAL A 55 0.70 -6.40 22.82
CA VAL A 55 1.95 -5.75 23.27
C VAL A 55 1.81 -4.26 23.59
N GLY A 56 0.63 -3.67 23.35
CA GLY A 56 0.38 -2.24 23.58
C GLY A 56 1.12 -1.31 22.61
N ILE A 57 1.64 -1.83 21.50
CA ILE A 57 2.41 -1.07 20.52
C ILE A 57 1.46 -0.42 19.51
N ARG A 58 1.72 0.85 19.17
CA ARG A 58 0.86 1.63 18.26
C ARG A 58 1.59 2.23 17.05
N ALA A 59 2.69 1.59 16.65
CA ALA A 59 3.44 1.93 15.45
C ALA A 59 3.90 0.64 14.77
N TYR A 60 3.88 0.62 13.44
CA TYR A 60 4.08 -0.61 12.67
C TYR A 60 5.53 -1.11 12.76
N GLU A 61 6.49 -0.20 12.68
CA GLU A 61 7.93 -0.50 12.81
C GLU A 61 8.30 -1.04 14.20
N GLN A 62 7.55 -0.66 15.23
CA GLN A 62 7.75 -1.14 16.60
C GLN A 62 7.23 -2.58 16.79
N LEU A 63 6.22 -3.00 16.02
CA LEU A 63 5.87 -4.42 15.95
C LEU A 63 7.00 -5.25 15.35
N GLY A 64 7.65 -4.72 14.30
CA GLY A 64 8.87 -5.30 13.75
C GLY A 64 10.00 -5.42 14.79
N TYR A 65 10.20 -4.38 15.59
CA TYR A 65 11.15 -4.42 16.71
C TYR A 65 10.80 -5.49 17.74
N ARG A 66 9.52 -5.64 18.08
CA ARG A 66 9.09 -6.61 19.09
C ARG A 66 9.22 -8.05 18.60
N ALA A 67 8.99 -8.29 17.30
CA ALA A 67 9.05 -9.62 16.70
C ALA A 67 10.49 -10.11 16.46
N PHE A 68 11.39 -9.24 15.97
CA PHE A 68 12.75 -9.65 15.55
C PHE A 68 13.88 -8.75 16.06
N GLY A 69 13.60 -7.82 16.97
CA GLY A 69 14.58 -6.85 17.45
C GLY A 69 14.94 -5.79 16.40
N PRO A 70 16.16 -5.21 16.48
CA PRO A 70 16.63 -4.18 15.55
C PRO A 70 16.45 -4.50 14.05
N PRO A 71 16.77 -5.72 13.54
CA PRO A 71 16.60 -6.00 12.12
C PRO A 71 15.14 -5.98 11.67
N GLY A 72 14.19 -6.43 12.49
CA GLY A 72 12.76 -6.38 12.17
C GLY A 72 12.22 -4.95 12.07
N LYS A 73 12.71 -4.06 12.94
CA LYS A 73 12.39 -2.63 12.89
C LYS A 73 12.87 -1.98 11.60
N ILE A 74 14.13 -2.23 11.24
CA ILE A 74 14.74 -1.71 10.00
C ILE A 74 13.97 -2.23 8.80
N LEU A 75 13.69 -3.54 8.75
CA LEU A 75 12.98 -4.16 7.63
C LEU A 75 11.58 -3.54 7.44
N ALA A 76 10.80 -3.41 8.51
CA ALA A 76 9.47 -2.79 8.44
C ALA A 76 9.55 -1.33 7.97
N ALA A 77 10.50 -0.54 8.51
CA ALA A 77 10.71 0.84 8.09
C ALA A 77 11.12 0.94 6.61
N CYS A 78 12.02 0.07 6.14
CA CYS A 78 12.43 -0.02 4.74
C CYS A 78 11.25 -0.37 3.83
N ILE A 79 10.40 -1.33 4.20
CA ILE A 79 9.25 -1.72 3.40
C ILE A 79 8.21 -0.60 3.32
N ILE A 80 7.93 0.09 4.45
CA ILE A 80 7.01 1.24 4.49
C ILE A 80 7.54 2.38 3.61
N THR A 81 8.83 2.69 3.72
CA THR A 81 9.46 3.74 2.90
C THR A 81 9.42 3.39 1.43
N LEU A 82 9.80 2.17 1.05
CA LEU A 82 9.72 1.70 -0.34
C LEU A 82 8.28 1.81 -0.87
N HIS A 83 7.29 1.30 -0.14
CA HIS A 83 5.88 1.37 -0.52
C HIS A 83 5.42 2.80 -0.81
N ASN A 84 5.77 3.72 0.08
CA ASN A 84 5.40 5.12 0.01
C ASN A 84 6.06 5.89 -1.14
N ILE A 85 7.25 5.47 -1.58
CA ILE A 85 7.89 6.01 -2.79
C ILE A 85 7.18 5.42 -4.03
N GLY A 86 6.83 4.14 -4.02
CA GLY A 86 6.14 3.46 -5.13
C GLY A 86 4.74 3.97 -5.44
N GLY A 87 4.03 4.50 -4.45
CA GLY A 87 2.69 5.06 -4.60
C GLY A 87 2.56 6.38 -5.33
N LYS A 88 3.59 6.89 -6.00
CA LYS A 88 3.56 8.20 -6.68
C LYS A 88 3.67 8.12 -8.20
N ILE A 89 3.43 6.96 -8.82
CA ILE A 89 3.81 6.72 -10.23
C ILE A 89 2.63 6.33 -11.11
N LYS A 90 2.67 6.85 -12.35
CA LYS A 90 1.55 6.97 -13.31
C LYS A 90 1.57 5.94 -14.45
N HIS A 91 2.58 5.09 -14.54
CA HIS A 91 2.75 4.18 -15.68
C HIS A 91 2.70 2.72 -15.26
N PHE A 92 1.55 2.12 -15.52
CA PHE A 92 1.23 0.72 -15.26
C PHE A 92 1.33 -0.10 -16.57
N THR A 93 1.98 -1.26 -16.54
CA THR A 93 1.95 -2.26 -17.63
C THR A 93 1.11 -3.47 -17.21
N THR A 94 0.77 -4.32 -18.19
CA THR A 94 -0.07 -5.49 -18.04
C THR A 94 0.39 -6.44 -16.93
N ALA A 95 1.70 -6.70 -16.79
CA ALA A 95 2.20 -7.63 -15.78
C ALA A 95 2.05 -7.09 -14.35
N PHE A 96 1.85 -5.79 -14.19
CA PHE A 96 1.65 -5.18 -12.87
C PHE A 96 0.20 -5.22 -12.40
N THR A 97 -0.76 -5.75 -13.18
CA THR A 97 -2.19 -5.71 -12.82
C THR A 97 -2.49 -6.27 -11.42
N ILE A 98 -1.96 -7.45 -11.12
CA ILE A 98 -2.13 -8.11 -9.82
C ILE A 98 -1.45 -7.31 -8.68
N PRO A 99 -0.17 -6.90 -8.81
CA PRO A 99 0.48 -5.97 -7.90
C PRO A 99 -0.25 -4.64 -7.69
N ILE A 100 -0.85 -4.06 -8.75
CA ILE A 100 -1.59 -2.78 -8.70
C ILE A 100 -2.82 -2.92 -7.82
N MET A 101 -3.58 -4.00 -8.00
CA MET A 101 -4.75 -4.25 -7.16
C MET A 101 -4.35 -4.46 -5.70
N ALA A 102 -3.28 -5.20 -5.43
CA ALA A 102 -2.76 -5.35 -4.06
C ALA A 102 -2.30 -4.01 -3.50
N PHE A 103 -1.54 -3.23 -4.27
CA PHE A 103 -1.05 -1.92 -3.92
C PHE A 103 -2.20 -0.96 -3.51
N ALA A 104 -3.30 -0.98 -4.26
CA ALA A 104 -4.46 -0.11 -4.02
C ALA A 104 -5.14 -0.32 -2.65
N PHE A 105 -4.92 -1.46 -1.98
CA PHE A 105 -5.48 -1.76 -0.66
C PHE A 105 -4.46 -1.73 0.49
N VAL A 106 -3.22 -1.31 0.22
CA VAL A 106 -2.22 -1.17 1.29
C VAL A 106 -2.57 0.05 2.14
N CYS A 107 -3.00 -0.18 3.38
CA CYS A 107 -3.15 0.87 4.40
C CYS A 107 -2.64 0.47 5.79
N HIS A 108 -2.10 -0.73 5.89
CA HIS A 108 -1.65 -1.38 7.12
C HIS A 108 -0.70 -0.52 7.98
N PRO A 109 0.28 0.21 7.41
CA PRO A 109 1.15 1.10 8.20
C PRO A 109 0.40 2.25 8.89
N GLU A 110 -0.68 2.74 8.27
CA GLU A 110 -1.46 3.90 8.74
C GLU A 110 -2.52 3.54 9.78
N VAL A 111 -2.93 2.26 9.84
CA VAL A 111 -3.93 1.78 10.80
C VAL A 111 -3.51 2.06 12.24
N LEU A 112 -2.25 1.82 12.60
CA LEU A 112 -1.79 1.93 13.99
C LEU A 112 -1.65 3.40 14.47
N PRO A 113 -1.08 4.33 13.67
CA PRO A 113 -1.16 5.76 13.97
C PRO A 113 -2.60 6.25 14.11
N ILE A 114 -3.50 5.94 13.17
CA ILE A 114 -4.92 6.36 13.23
C ILE A 114 -5.62 5.77 14.46
N TYR A 115 -5.25 4.55 14.87
CA TYR A 115 -5.76 3.94 16.09
C TYR A 115 -5.45 4.77 17.34
N THR A 116 -4.29 5.44 17.38
CA THR A 116 -3.90 6.32 18.50
C THR A 116 -4.66 7.63 18.55
N GLU A 117 -5.17 8.08 17.41
CA GLU A 117 -5.91 9.33 17.26
C GLU A 117 -7.42 9.16 17.50
N LEU A 118 -7.90 7.93 17.71
CA LEU A 118 -9.30 7.70 18.07
C LEU A 118 -9.61 8.37 19.41
N LYS A 119 -10.72 9.14 19.45
CA LYS A 119 -11.25 9.79 20.67
C LYS A 119 -11.34 8.82 21.87
N THR A 120 -11.68 7.56 21.61
CA THR A 120 -11.67 6.47 22.60
C THR A 120 -11.12 5.20 21.93
N PRO A 121 -9.83 4.88 22.12
CA PRO A 121 -9.19 3.74 21.45
C PRO A 121 -9.79 2.40 21.90
N ASN A 122 -10.38 1.66 20.96
CA ASN A 122 -10.87 0.29 21.17
C ASN A 122 -10.64 -0.53 19.90
N LYS A 123 -10.13 -1.76 20.02
CA LYS A 123 -9.82 -2.67 18.89
C LYS A 123 -11.02 -2.86 17.98
N THR A 124 -12.21 -3.11 18.53
CA THR A 124 -13.44 -3.33 17.76
C THR A 124 -13.83 -2.07 16.98
N ARG A 125 -13.67 -0.90 17.58
CA ARG A 125 -13.95 0.38 16.90
C ARG A 125 -12.98 0.63 15.76
N MET A 126 -11.69 0.35 15.95
CA MET A 126 -10.70 0.49 14.89
C MET A 126 -10.93 -0.52 13.76
N GLN A 127 -11.32 -1.76 14.09
CA GLN A 127 -11.71 -2.75 13.08
C GLN A 127 -12.92 -2.27 12.27
N ASN A 128 -13.94 -1.70 12.93
CA ASN A 128 -15.09 -1.14 12.21
C ASN A 128 -14.70 0.05 11.32
N VAL A 129 -13.82 0.94 11.80
CA VAL A 129 -13.26 2.03 10.98
C VAL A 129 -12.54 1.46 9.76
N ALA A 130 -11.72 0.43 9.94
CA ALA A 130 -11.02 -0.24 8.85
C ALA A 130 -11.98 -0.90 7.85
N ASN A 131 -12.94 -1.69 8.33
CA ASN A 131 -13.91 -2.39 7.47
C ASN A 131 -14.77 -1.41 6.67
N ILE A 132 -15.26 -0.33 7.29
CA ILE A 132 -16.03 0.71 6.60
C ILE A 132 -15.15 1.41 5.56
N SER A 133 -13.90 1.71 5.89
CA SER A 133 -12.98 2.37 4.96
C SER A 133 -12.67 1.46 3.77
N ILE A 134 -12.37 0.18 4.00
CA ILE A 134 -12.13 -0.82 2.94
C ILE A 134 -13.38 -0.97 2.06
N LEU A 135 -14.57 -1.02 2.63
CA LEU A 135 -15.82 -1.12 1.87
C LEU A 135 -16.06 0.13 1.01
N ALA A 136 -15.89 1.32 1.58
CA ALA A 136 -16.02 2.57 0.83
C ALA A 136 -15.02 2.63 -0.33
N MET A 137 -13.78 2.20 -0.09
CA MET A 137 -12.74 2.14 -1.10
C MET A 137 -13.02 1.11 -2.18
N PHE A 138 -13.50 -0.08 -1.82
CA PHE A 138 -13.94 -1.10 -2.76
C PHE A 138 -15.01 -0.55 -3.73
N VAL A 139 -16.02 0.14 -3.20
CA VAL A 139 -17.08 0.75 -4.03
C VAL A 139 -16.49 1.81 -4.97
N MET A 140 -15.67 2.73 -4.44
CA MET A 140 -15.05 3.78 -5.25
C MET A 140 -14.14 3.22 -6.36
N TYR A 141 -13.37 2.19 -6.04
CA TYR A 141 -12.49 1.48 -6.97
C TYR A 141 -13.27 0.74 -8.04
N LEU A 142 -14.35 0.06 -7.67
CA LEU A 142 -15.22 -0.64 -8.61
C LEU A 142 -15.89 0.35 -9.58
N LEU A 143 -16.47 1.45 -9.06
CA LEU A 143 -17.10 2.47 -9.91
C LEU A 143 -16.08 3.11 -10.86
N THR A 144 -14.92 3.49 -10.35
CA THR A 144 -13.87 4.13 -11.19
C THR A 144 -13.36 3.18 -12.26
N ALA A 145 -13.15 1.91 -11.93
CA ALA A 145 -12.70 0.90 -12.89
C ALA A 145 -13.77 0.60 -13.95
N ILE A 146 -15.04 0.42 -13.54
CA ILE A 146 -16.16 0.16 -14.47
C ILE A 146 -16.36 1.34 -15.41
N PHE A 147 -16.51 2.57 -14.90
CA PHE A 147 -16.74 3.73 -15.77
C PHE A 147 -15.52 4.04 -16.63
N GLY A 148 -14.31 3.93 -16.09
CA GLY A 148 -13.08 4.09 -16.86
C GLY A 148 -12.95 3.05 -17.97
N TYR A 149 -13.29 1.79 -17.70
CA TYR A 149 -13.31 0.72 -18.70
C TYR A 149 -14.40 0.92 -19.74
N LEU A 150 -15.65 1.18 -19.34
CA LEU A 150 -16.78 1.36 -20.28
C LEU A 150 -16.63 2.60 -21.17
N THR A 151 -15.85 3.60 -20.76
CA THR A 151 -15.61 4.80 -21.58
C THR A 151 -14.67 4.51 -22.75
N PHE A 152 -13.67 3.65 -22.57
CA PHE A 152 -12.60 3.43 -23.57
C PHE A 152 -12.46 1.97 -24.04
N TYR A 153 -13.20 1.04 -23.45
CA TYR A 153 -13.19 -0.40 -23.70
C TYR A 153 -11.76 -0.97 -23.77
N GLY A 154 -11.39 -1.62 -24.87
CA GLY A 154 -10.07 -2.24 -25.04
C GLY A 154 -8.90 -1.26 -25.17
N ASN A 155 -9.17 0.04 -25.29
CA ASN A 155 -8.16 1.08 -25.54
C ASN A 155 -7.79 1.87 -24.28
N VAL A 156 -8.06 1.36 -23.08
CA VAL A 156 -7.69 2.04 -21.82
C VAL A 156 -6.15 2.10 -21.69
N LYS A 157 -5.59 3.31 -21.61
CA LYS A 157 -4.18 3.51 -21.26
C LYS A 157 -3.92 3.34 -19.76
N SER A 158 -2.66 3.18 -19.39
CA SER A 158 -2.20 3.04 -18.01
C SER A 158 -2.57 4.20 -17.10
N GLU A 159 -2.63 5.42 -17.64
CA GLU A 159 -3.11 6.61 -16.91
C GLU A 159 -4.46 7.03 -17.51
N LEU A 160 -5.55 6.80 -16.76
CA LEU A 160 -6.91 7.11 -17.23
C LEU A 160 -7.05 8.58 -17.66
N LEU A 161 -6.39 9.51 -16.96
CA LEU A 161 -6.45 10.94 -17.26
C LEU A 161 -5.78 11.33 -18.58
N GLU A 162 -4.88 10.50 -19.12
CA GLU A 162 -4.23 10.75 -20.41
C GLU A 162 -5.18 10.49 -21.59
N MET A 163 -6.19 9.65 -21.38
CA MET A 163 -7.17 9.27 -22.40
C MET A 163 -8.10 10.42 -22.81
N TYR A 164 -8.27 11.41 -21.95
CA TYR A 164 -9.19 12.51 -22.18
C TYR A 164 -8.51 13.70 -22.86
N SER A 165 -9.29 14.42 -23.67
CA SER A 165 -8.81 15.55 -24.47
C SER A 165 -8.10 16.61 -23.62
N LYS A 166 -6.96 17.11 -24.11
CA LYS A 166 -6.22 18.21 -23.47
C LYS A 166 -6.93 19.56 -23.57
N LYS A 167 -7.92 19.69 -24.46
CA LYS A 167 -8.65 20.95 -24.70
C LYS A 167 -9.92 21.09 -23.83
N ASP A 168 -10.29 20.06 -23.09
CA ASP A 168 -11.49 20.08 -22.25
C ASP A 168 -11.17 20.76 -20.90
N THR A 169 -11.82 21.90 -20.64
CA THR A 169 -11.67 22.70 -19.41
C THR A 169 -12.07 21.90 -18.17
N LEU A 170 -13.08 21.02 -18.26
CA LEU A 170 -13.50 20.20 -17.12
C LEU A 170 -12.41 19.18 -16.78
N MET A 171 -11.82 18.53 -17.79
CA MET A 171 -10.72 17.61 -17.56
C MET A 171 -9.44 18.33 -17.11
N LEU A 172 -9.21 19.57 -17.54
CA LEU A 172 -8.14 20.40 -16.99
C LEU A 172 -8.34 20.63 -15.49
N CYS A 173 -9.56 20.98 -15.06
CA CYS A 173 -9.89 21.12 -13.64
C CYS A 173 -9.67 19.82 -12.86
N VAL A 174 -10.09 18.67 -13.39
CA VAL A 174 -9.86 17.35 -12.76
C VAL A 174 -8.36 17.06 -12.65
N ARG A 175 -7.56 17.31 -13.69
CA ARG A 175 -6.10 17.12 -13.66
C ARG A 175 -5.43 18.00 -12.61
N LEU A 176 -5.84 19.27 -12.52
CA LEU A 176 -5.33 20.19 -11.49
C LEU A 176 -5.73 19.72 -10.09
N ALA A 177 -6.97 19.29 -9.88
CA ALA A 177 -7.43 18.75 -8.60
C ALA A 177 -6.64 17.50 -8.19
N VAL A 178 -6.41 16.57 -9.12
CA VAL A 178 -5.58 15.38 -8.88
C VAL A 178 -4.13 15.76 -8.57
N LEU A 179 -3.57 16.75 -9.27
CA LEU A 179 -2.21 17.23 -9.02
C LEU A 179 -2.08 17.87 -7.63
N ILE A 180 -3.05 18.68 -7.22
CA ILE A 180 -3.13 19.25 -5.87
C ILE A 180 -3.27 18.14 -4.83
N ALA A 181 -4.18 17.18 -5.04
CA ALA A 181 -4.39 16.06 -4.14
C ALA A 181 -3.11 15.24 -3.96
N VAL A 182 -2.44 14.85 -5.05
CA VAL A 182 -1.15 14.12 -5.01
C VAL A 182 -0.05 14.94 -4.35
N THR A 183 -0.07 16.27 -4.47
CA THR A 183 0.87 17.15 -3.77
C THR A 183 0.59 17.16 -2.26
N LEU A 184 -0.68 17.23 -1.86
CA LEU A 184 -1.11 17.21 -0.46
C LEU A 184 -0.96 15.85 0.22
N THR A 185 -0.81 14.74 -0.54
CA THR A 185 -0.45 13.44 0.05
C THR A 185 1.03 13.35 0.40
N VAL A 186 1.91 14.21 -0.16
CA VAL A 186 3.35 14.17 0.13
C VAL A 186 3.65 14.33 1.63
N PRO A 187 3.10 15.32 2.36
CA PRO A 187 3.29 15.45 3.81
C PRO A 187 2.72 14.27 4.61
N VAL A 188 1.56 13.75 4.21
CA VAL A 188 0.90 12.61 4.88
C VAL A 188 1.79 11.38 4.80
N VAL A 189 2.36 11.11 3.63
CA VAL A 189 3.26 9.98 3.38
C VAL A 189 4.64 10.16 4.03
N LEU A 190 5.14 11.40 4.12
CA LEU A 190 6.41 11.71 4.79
C LEU A 190 6.32 11.57 6.31
N PHE A 191 5.14 11.76 6.90
CA PHE A 191 4.94 11.66 8.34
C PHE A 191 5.38 10.30 8.94
N PRO A 192 4.87 9.15 8.48
CA PRO A 192 5.28 7.83 8.98
C PRO A 192 6.75 7.53 8.66
N ILE A 193 7.26 7.94 7.48
CA ILE A 193 8.66 7.73 7.09
C ILE A 193 9.60 8.48 8.04
N ARG A 194 9.34 9.76 8.27
CA ARG A 194 10.11 10.58 9.19
C ARG A 194 10.06 10.01 10.60
N ARG A 195 8.89 9.54 11.04
CA ARG A 195 8.72 8.89 12.34
C ARG A 195 9.57 7.62 12.42
N ALA A 196 9.56 6.78 11.40
CA ALA A 196 10.38 5.57 11.31
C ALA A 196 11.87 5.90 11.33
N VAL A 197 12.34 6.90 10.57
CA VAL A 197 13.75 7.34 10.55
C VAL A 197 14.18 7.94 11.89
N LEU A 198 13.34 8.77 12.51
CA LEU A 198 13.60 9.31 13.85
C LEU A 198 13.73 8.19 14.88
N GLN A 199 12.83 7.21 14.83
CA GLN A 199 12.88 6.05 15.71
C GLN A 199 14.09 5.15 15.42
N LEU A 200 14.56 5.10 14.18
CA LEU A 200 15.71 4.29 13.78
C LEU A 200 17.05 4.92 14.22
N LEU A 201 17.24 6.21 13.93
CA LEU A 201 18.50 6.91 14.19
C LEU A 201 18.59 7.50 15.59
N PHE A 202 17.44 7.86 16.20
CA PHE A 202 17.38 8.60 17.46
C PHE A 202 16.23 8.12 18.38
N PRO A 203 16.19 6.84 18.81
CA PRO A 203 15.09 6.26 19.57
C PRO A 203 14.77 6.99 20.89
N ASP A 204 15.80 7.40 21.64
CA ASP A 204 15.64 7.93 23.02
C ASP A 204 15.90 9.45 23.14
N LYS A 205 15.91 10.19 22.03
CA LYS A 205 16.20 11.64 22.06
C LYS A 205 14.91 12.47 22.09
N PRO A 206 14.81 13.49 22.96
CA PRO A 206 13.65 14.38 23.01
C PRO A 206 13.48 15.14 21.70
N PHE A 207 12.27 15.61 21.42
CA PHE A 207 11.92 16.34 20.21
C PHE A 207 12.84 17.57 20.02
N HIS A 208 13.37 17.75 18.81
CA HIS A 208 14.22 18.89 18.46
C HIS A 208 13.90 19.36 17.04
N TRP A 209 13.60 20.66 16.89
CA TRP A 209 13.15 21.24 15.62
C TRP A 209 14.16 21.07 14.48
N VAL A 210 15.45 21.33 14.73
CA VAL A 210 16.49 21.21 13.70
C VAL A 210 16.58 19.78 13.17
N ARG A 211 16.48 18.78 14.06
CA ARG A 211 16.51 17.35 13.69
C ARG A 211 15.28 16.97 12.90
N HIS A 212 14.13 17.50 13.29
CA HIS A 212 12.86 17.25 12.62
C HIS A 212 12.84 17.80 11.19
N ILE A 213 13.30 19.03 11.01
CA ILE A 213 13.38 19.71 9.71
C ILE A 213 14.48 19.07 8.85
N SER A 214 15.66 18.79 9.40
CA SER A 214 16.76 18.19 8.64
C SER A 214 16.42 16.81 8.09
N ILE A 215 15.77 15.96 8.87
CA ILE A 215 15.31 14.64 8.41
C ILE A 215 14.27 14.79 7.30
N ALA A 216 13.31 15.72 7.43
CA ALA A 216 12.29 15.94 6.41
C ALA A 216 12.89 16.44 5.09
N VAL A 217 13.81 17.41 5.16
CA VAL A 217 14.52 17.96 3.99
C VAL A 217 15.41 16.90 3.34
N CYS A 218 16.16 16.13 4.14
CA CYS A 218 17.01 15.05 3.65
C CYS A 218 16.19 13.96 2.95
N LEU A 219 15.08 13.52 3.55
CA LEU A 219 14.16 12.56 2.95
C LEU A 219 13.58 13.07 1.62
N LEU A 220 13.10 14.31 1.59
CA LEU A 220 12.59 14.94 0.38
C LEU A 220 13.67 15.03 -0.70
N PHE A 221 14.88 15.44 -0.34
CA PHE A 221 16.01 15.53 -1.26
C PHE A 221 16.35 14.16 -1.85
N LEU A 222 16.47 13.13 -1.02
CA LEU A 222 16.83 11.78 -1.45
C LEU A 222 15.76 11.16 -2.36
N VAL A 223 14.48 11.37 -2.06
CA VAL A 223 13.38 10.92 -2.92
C VAL A 223 13.41 11.66 -4.28
N ASN A 224 13.62 12.97 -4.29
CA ASN A 224 13.72 13.74 -5.54
C ASN A 224 14.95 13.33 -6.36
N LEU A 225 16.08 13.09 -5.69
CA LEU A 225 17.33 12.64 -6.31
C LEU A 225 17.13 11.28 -7.00
N LEU A 226 16.46 10.34 -6.32
CA LEU A 226 16.12 9.03 -6.88
C LEU A 226 15.23 9.14 -8.12
N VAL A 227 14.23 10.04 -8.10
CA VAL A 227 13.37 10.29 -9.27
C VAL A 227 14.15 10.87 -10.45
N ILE A 228 15.15 11.72 -10.22
CA ILE A 228 15.97 12.32 -11.28
C ILE A 228 16.92 11.29 -11.90
N PHE A 229 17.56 10.45 -11.09
CA PHE A 229 18.57 9.49 -11.58
C PHE A 229 18.00 8.19 -12.12
N VAL A 230 16.72 7.89 -11.89
CA VAL A 230 16.08 6.67 -12.41
C VAL A 230 15.42 6.98 -13.75
N PRO A 231 16.05 6.66 -14.90
CA PRO A 231 15.51 6.97 -16.22
C PRO A 231 14.26 6.13 -16.56
N ASN A 232 14.09 4.95 -15.93
CA ASN A 232 12.93 4.08 -16.09
C ASN A 232 12.26 3.82 -14.73
N ILE A 233 11.50 4.83 -14.31
CA ILE A 233 10.61 4.82 -13.13
C ILE A 233 9.73 3.55 -13.11
N ARG A 234 9.19 3.15 -14.27
CA ARG A 234 8.26 2.02 -14.42
C ARG A 234 8.74 0.71 -13.78
N ASP A 235 9.96 0.29 -14.09
CA ASP A 235 10.44 -1.05 -13.73
C ASP A 235 10.74 -1.14 -12.23
N ILE A 236 11.36 -0.09 -11.68
CA ILE A 236 11.67 0.00 -10.25
C ILE A 236 10.39 0.03 -9.42
N PHE A 237 9.39 0.81 -9.84
CA PHE A 237 8.15 0.93 -9.08
C PHE A 237 7.24 -0.28 -9.20
N GLY A 238 7.30 -0.96 -10.34
CA GLY A 238 6.72 -2.27 -10.51
C GLY A 238 7.26 -3.31 -9.52
N PHE A 239 8.59 -3.39 -9.38
CA PHE A 239 9.24 -4.27 -8.42
C PHE A 239 8.96 -3.88 -6.96
N ILE A 240 8.98 -2.58 -6.65
CA ILE A 240 8.61 -2.05 -5.34
C ILE A 240 7.16 -2.43 -5.00
N GLY A 241 6.22 -2.30 -5.92
CA GLY A 241 4.83 -2.70 -5.71
C GLY A 241 4.68 -4.21 -5.46
N ALA A 242 5.35 -5.03 -6.28
CA ALA A 242 5.34 -6.48 -6.18
C ALA A 242 5.98 -7.04 -4.90
N THR A 243 6.89 -6.30 -4.27
CA THR A 243 7.55 -6.70 -3.02
C THR A 243 6.91 -6.09 -1.79
N SER A 244 6.69 -4.78 -1.79
CA SER A 244 6.21 -4.04 -0.61
C SER A 244 4.73 -4.29 -0.31
N ALA A 245 3.87 -4.38 -1.32
CA ALA A 245 2.44 -4.61 -1.09
C ALA A 245 2.18 -6.00 -0.48
N PRO A 246 2.75 -7.11 -1.01
CA PRO A 246 2.54 -8.41 -0.40
C PRO A 246 3.19 -8.53 0.97
N SER A 247 4.31 -7.83 1.19
CA SER A 247 4.96 -7.77 2.50
C SER A 247 4.08 -7.10 3.57
N LEU A 248 3.47 -5.96 3.25
CA LEU A 248 2.65 -5.19 4.19
C LEU A 248 1.24 -5.77 4.39
N ILE A 249 0.68 -6.42 3.36
CA ILE A 249 -0.66 -7.01 3.43
C ILE A 249 -0.61 -8.42 4.02
N PHE A 250 0.32 -9.27 3.60
CA PHE A 250 0.29 -10.70 3.92
C PHE A 250 1.38 -11.11 4.90
N ILE A 251 2.64 -10.86 4.53
CA ILE A 251 3.80 -11.48 5.18
C ILE A 251 4.01 -10.91 6.58
N LEU A 252 4.21 -9.61 6.73
CA LEU A 252 4.51 -9.00 8.02
C LEU A 252 3.36 -9.12 9.03
N PRO A 253 2.08 -8.87 8.68
CA PRO A 253 0.96 -9.07 9.60
C PRO A 253 0.86 -10.50 10.14
N GLY A 254 1.00 -11.51 9.28
CA GLY A 254 0.96 -12.91 9.67
C GLY A 254 2.17 -13.32 10.52
N ILE A 255 3.37 -12.88 10.14
CA ILE A 255 4.59 -13.15 10.92
C ILE A 255 4.52 -12.47 12.29
N PHE A 256 4.13 -11.20 12.37
CA PHE A 256 3.94 -10.50 13.64
C PHE A 256 2.93 -11.23 14.52
N TYR A 257 1.86 -11.76 13.95
CA TYR A 257 0.88 -12.57 14.68
C TYR A 257 1.48 -13.84 15.27
N ILE A 258 2.26 -14.57 14.47
CA ILE A 258 2.87 -15.82 14.90
C ILE A 258 3.94 -15.57 15.97
N CYS A 259 4.77 -14.55 15.81
CA CYS A 259 5.89 -14.27 16.73
C CYS A 259 5.47 -13.53 18.01
N ILE A 260 4.48 -12.63 17.95
CA ILE A 260 4.14 -11.75 19.08
C ILE A 260 3.08 -12.34 20.00
N VAL A 261 2.07 -13.04 19.45
CA VAL A 261 1.00 -13.62 20.28
C VAL A 261 1.55 -14.85 21.02
N PRO A 262 1.55 -14.87 22.37
CA PRO A 262 2.14 -15.97 23.15
C PRO A 262 1.45 -17.31 22.90
N GLU A 263 2.22 -18.39 22.95
CA GLU A 263 1.69 -19.76 22.81
C GLU A 263 0.74 -20.15 23.95
N GLU A 264 0.92 -19.55 25.13
CA GLU A 264 0.04 -19.72 26.29
C GLU A 264 -1.37 -19.20 26.02
N GLN A 265 -1.50 -18.14 25.19
CA GLN A 265 -2.80 -17.63 24.74
C GLN A 265 -3.32 -18.43 23.55
N GLU A 266 -2.45 -18.72 22.58
CA GLU A 266 -2.81 -19.46 21.37
C GLU A 266 -1.69 -20.42 20.93
N PRO A 267 -1.88 -21.74 21.07
CA PRO A 267 -0.86 -22.71 20.69
C PRO A 267 -0.60 -22.68 19.18
N LEU A 268 0.61 -23.05 18.74
CA LEU A 268 1.00 -23.00 17.32
C LEU A 268 0.08 -23.83 16.40
N LYS A 269 -0.51 -24.92 16.92
CA LYS A 269 -1.44 -25.79 16.18
C LYS A 269 -2.89 -25.28 16.20
N SER A 270 -3.14 -24.11 16.79
CA SER A 270 -4.47 -23.49 16.80
C SER A 270 -4.87 -23.01 15.40
N ARG A 271 -6.18 -23.04 15.11
CA ARG A 271 -6.74 -22.53 13.85
C ARG A 271 -6.24 -21.12 13.48
N PRO A 272 -6.21 -20.11 14.36
CA PRO A 272 -5.73 -18.76 13.99
C PRO A 272 -4.24 -18.72 13.61
N LYS A 273 -3.37 -19.48 14.29
CA LYS A 273 -1.93 -19.55 13.94
C LYS A 273 -1.72 -20.26 12.60
N ILE A 274 -2.48 -21.33 12.33
CA ILE A 274 -2.46 -22.01 11.02
C ILE A 274 -2.95 -21.07 9.91
N GLN A 275 -4.04 -20.32 10.14
CA GLN A 275 -4.53 -19.33 9.19
C GLN A 275 -3.49 -18.22 8.93
N ALA A 276 -2.84 -17.71 9.97
CA ALA A 276 -1.76 -16.74 9.83
C ALA A 276 -0.58 -17.33 9.03
N LEU A 277 -0.22 -18.61 9.24
CA LEU A 277 0.83 -19.27 8.47
C LEU A 277 0.47 -19.41 7.00
N VAL A 278 -0.76 -19.84 6.70
CA VAL A 278 -1.29 -19.90 5.32
C VAL A 278 -1.30 -18.51 4.69
N PHE A 279 -1.62 -17.48 5.47
CA PHE A 279 -1.61 -16.10 5.00
C PHE A 279 -0.20 -15.61 4.63
N VAL A 280 0.81 -15.98 5.43
CA VAL A 280 2.23 -15.70 5.14
C VAL A 280 2.69 -16.44 3.88
N THR A 281 2.36 -17.73 3.74
CA THR A 281 2.76 -18.52 2.55
C THR A 281 2.12 -17.99 1.28
N LEU A 282 0.83 -17.61 1.32
CA LEU A 282 0.17 -16.92 0.21
C LEU A 282 0.87 -15.61 -0.16
N GLY A 283 1.33 -14.84 0.84
CA GLY A 283 2.13 -13.64 0.62
C GLY A 283 3.42 -13.89 -0.15
N PHE A 284 4.19 -14.92 0.23
CA PHE A 284 5.41 -15.30 -0.49
C PHE A 284 5.11 -15.80 -1.90
N ILE A 285 4.07 -16.62 -2.08
CA ILE A 285 3.65 -17.10 -3.41
C ILE A 285 3.29 -15.92 -4.30
N PHE A 286 2.47 -14.99 -3.80
CA PHE A 286 2.06 -13.81 -4.55
C PHE A 286 3.25 -12.91 -4.91
N MET A 287 4.20 -12.72 -3.98
CA MET A 287 5.42 -11.95 -4.23
C MET A 287 6.29 -12.60 -5.29
N ILE A 288 6.59 -13.90 -5.18
CA ILE A 288 7.40 -14.65 -6.16
C ILE A 288 6.73 -14.64 -7.52
N MET A 289 5.42 -14.91 -7.58
CA MET A 289 4.65 -14.88 -8.81
C MET A 289 4.73 -13.50 -9.48
N SER A 290 4.48 -12.43 -8.71
CA SER A 290 4.54 -11.05 -9.22
C SER A 290 5.92 -10.69 -9.78
N ILE A 291 6.99 -10.97 -9.02
CA ILE A 291 8.36 -10.72 -9.46
C ILE A 291 8.69 -11.55 -10.71
N THR A 292 8.26 -12.81 -10.77
CA THR A 292 8.49 -13.69 -11.91
C THR A 292 7.81 -13.16 -13.17
N PHE A 293 6.56 -12.71 -13.07
CA PHE A 293 5.86 -12.09 -14.21
C PHE A 293 6.59 -10.84 -14.73
N ILE A 294 7.09 -10.01 -13.82
CA ILE A 294 7.86 -8.80 -14.17
C ILE A 294 9.17 -9.18 -14.88
N MET A 295 9.89 -10.17 -14.34
CA MET A 295 11.14 -10.66 -14.93
C MET A 295 10.90 -11.29 -16.31
N ILE A 296 9.81 -12.03 -16.51
CA ILE A 296 9.44 -12.60 -17.81
C ILE A 296 9.14 -11.49 -18.82
N GLU A 297 8.37 -10.46 -18.44
CA GLU A 297 8.10 -9.31 -19.33
C GLU A 297 9.41 -8.60 -19.72
N TRP A 298 10.34 -8.47 -18.77
CA TRP A 298 11.64 -7.85 -19.04
C TRP A 298 12.50 -8.67 -20.00
N VAL A 299 12.62 -9.98 -19.77
CA VAL A 299 13.46 -10.89 -20.59
C VAL A 299 12.87 -11.09 -21.98
N THR A 300 11.56 -11.25 -22.09
CA THR A 300 10.91 -11.53 -23.38
C THR A 300 10.90 -10.32 -24.31
N GLY A 301 11.21 -9.12 -23.82
CA GLY A 301 11.21 -7.89 -24.61
C GLY A 301 9.83 -7.54 -25.19
N LYS A 302 8.81 -8.35 -24.91
CA LYS A 302 7.41 -8.02 -25.11
C LYS A 302 7.08 -6.95 -24.08
N LYS A 303 7.46 -5.71 -24.41
CA LYS A 303 6.59 -4.58 -24.13
C LYS A 303 5.28 -4.97 -24.76
N THR A 304 4.34 -5.52 -23.99
CA THR A 304 2.96 -5.68 -24.45
C THR A 304 2.45 -4.27 -24.68
N SER A 305 2.78 -3.74 -25.86
CA SER A 305 2.19 -2.58 -26.46
C SER A 305 0.74 -2.97 -26.70
N GLY A 306 -0.09 -2.79 -25.68
CA GLY A 306 -1.52 -2.71 -25.89
C GLY A 306 -1.77 -1.47 -26.73
N GLY A 307 -1.97 -1.66 -28.03
CA GLY A 307 -2.38 -0.62 -28.98
C GLY A 307 -1.82 -0.82 -30.38
N HIS A 308 -2.52 -1.62 -31.19
CA HIS A 308 -2.90 -1.19 -32.54
C HIS A 308 -4.31 -0.61 -32.45
#